data_AF-A0A957GDU4-F1
#
_entry.id   AF-A0A957GDU4-F1
#
_cell.length_a   1.000
_cell.length_b   1.000
_cell.length_c   1.000
_cell.angle_alpha   90.00
_cell.angle_beta   90.00
_cell.angle_gamma   90.00
#
_symmetry.space_group_name_H-M   'P 1'
#
loop_
_entity.id
_entity.type
_entity.pdbx_description
1 polymer ?
#
loop_
_entity_poly.entity_id
_entity_poly.type
_entity_poly.pdbx_seq_one_letter_code
_entity_poly.pdbx_strand_id
1 'polypeptide(L)'
;PHQGTLARFISHSLIRQQAAIGLPPDFFERLLMQGQTCLLLLDGLDEVANERERVLVARAVENLAYNGGVARMVVTSRSRAYQGEAVLPETFRLALVQPMSAKQVAALAGRWCAAVYGETEAAQETQRLQAAITGLEDLRQARGEARLADTPLMVTIVAIVHYNQRRLPEQRAELYEKCVEVLLTEGHHGASDATYELADWGGSLAEKRGLLAFLAHSMMSAGAEAGRAVGQWQLARWLRPRLASRYGEALADEQLATFVR
;
A
#
# COMPACT_ATOMS: atom_id res chain seq x y z
N PRO A 1 33.97 6.64 -8.93
CA PRO A 1 32.55 6.27 -8.79
C PRO A 1 32.26 5.76 -7.37
N HIS A 2 31.54 6.54 -6.56
CA HIS A 2 31.32 6.28 -5.14
C HIS A 2 30.26 5.18 -4.94
N GLN A 3 30.58 4.16 -4.15
CA GLN A 3 29.62 3.12 -3.74
C GLN A 3 28.52 3.75 -2.86
N GLY A 4 27.26 3.32 -3.00
CA GLY A 4 26.16 3.73 -2.11
C GLY A 4 25.29 4.92 -2.57
N THR A 5 25.30 5.31 -3.84
CA THR A 5 24.45 6.41 -4.35
C THR A 5 23.07 5.92 -4.80
N LEU A 6 22.06 6.80 -4.70
CA LEU A 6 20.71 6.53 -5.18
C LEU A 6 20.67 6.24 -6.70
N ALA A 7 21.52 6.91 -7.49
CA ALA A 7 21.63 6.65 -8.94
C ALA A 7 22.06 5.20 -9.24
N ARG A 8 23.01 4.65 -8.47
CA ARG A 8 23.44 3.26 -8.61
C ARG A 8 22.37 2.28 -8.14
N PHE A 9 21.65 2.61 -7.06
CA PHE A 9 20.50 1.82 -6.61
C PHE A 9 19.43 1.75 -7.70
N ILE A 10 19.03 2.89 -8.28
CA ILE A 10 18.06 2.95 -9.39
C ILE A 10 18.56 2.11 -10.57
N SER A 11 19.83 2.25 -10.96
CA SER A 11 20.43 1.46 -12.04
C SER A 11 20.35 -0.04 -11.74
N HIS A 12 20.73 -0.44 -10.52
CA HIS A 12 20.69 -1.84 -10.11
C HIS A 12 19.26 -2.40 -10.10
N SER A 13 18.31 -1.66 -9.54
CA SER A 13 16.90 -2.08 -9.45
C SER A 13 16.25 -2.20 -10.83
N LEU A 14 16.44 -1.22 -11.72
CA LEU A 14 15.93 -1.26 -13.09
C LEU A 14 16.48 -2.47 -13.87
N ILE A 15 17.79 -2.73 -13.75
CA ILE A 15 18.46 -3.81 -14.49
C ILE A 15 18.10 -5.18 -13.91
N ARG A 16 17.98 -5.31 -12.58
CA ARG A 16 17.74 -6.60 -11.93
C ARG A 16 16.26 -6.99 -11.92
N GLN A 17 15.34 -6.02 -11.80
CA GLN A 17 13.91 -6.30 -11.62
C GLN A 17 13.09 -6.15 -12.90
N GLN A 18 13.56 -5.40 -13.92
CA GLN A 18 12.73 -5.03 -15.08
C GLN A 18 13.36 -5.31 -16.45
N ALA A 19 14.56 -5.89 -16.51
CA ALA A 19 15.26 -6.07 -17.78
C ALA A 19 14.76 -7.27 -18.59
N ALA A 20 13.70 -7.07 -19.40
CA ALA A 20 13.51 -7.81 -20.65
C ALA A 20 14.58 -7.44 -21.70
N ILE A 21 15.33 -6.36 -21.46
CA ILE A 21 16.37 -5.80 -22.33
C ILE A 21 17.65 -5.68 -21.49
N GLY A 22 18.75 -6.28 -21.94
CA GLY A 22 20.04 -6.28 -21.24
C GLY A 22 20.70 -4.90 -21.17
N LEU A 23 20.19 -4.02 -20.31
CA LEU A 23 20.70 -2.67 -20.11
C LEU A 23 22.05 -2.70 -19.37
N PRO A 24 23.06 -1.92 -19.80
CA PRO A 24 24.34 -1.89 -19.10
C PRO A 24 24.23 -1.25 -17.70
N PRO A 25 25.09 -1.63 -16.73
CA PRO A 25 25.06 -1.17 -15.33
C PRO A 25 25.05 0.34 -15.11
N ASP A 26 25.61 1.10 -16.03
CA ASP A 26 25.79 2.55 -16.03
C ASP A 26 24.77 3.27 -16.93
N PHE A 27 23.72 2.57 -17.39
CA PHE A 27 22.70 3.14 -18.28
C PHE A 27 22.08 4.43 -17.74
N PHE A 28 21.64 4.41 -16.48
CA PHE A 28 21.03 5.59 -15.85
C PHE A 28 22.04 6.72 -15.66
N GLU A 29 23.28 6.41 -15.27
CA GLU A 29 24.36 7.40 -15.12
C GLU A 29 24.65 8.10 -16.46
N ARG A 30 24.74 7.35 -17.56
CA ARG A 30 24.91 7.92 -18.90
C ARG A 30 23.73 8.79 -19.31
N LEU A 31 22.52 8.37 -18.98
CA LEU A 31 21.30 9.12 -19.30
C LEU A 31 21.31 10.49 -18.60
N LEU A 32 21.74 10.54 -17.33
CA LEU A 32 21.93 11.79 -16.59
C LEU A 32 23.08 12.63 -17.18
N MET A 33 24.24 12.04 -17.47
CA MET A 33 25.40 12.75 -18.03
C MET A 33 25.12 13.35 -19.41
N GLN A 34 24.28 12.71 -20.22
CA GLN A 34 23.88 13.19 -21.53
C GLN A 34 22.81 14.31 -21.47
N GLY A 35 22.41 14.74 -20.27
CA GLY A 35 21.42 15.80 -20.08
C GLY A 35 20.01 15.40 -20.54
N GLN A 36 19.72 14.10 -20.63
CA GLN A 36 18.38 13.62 -20.99
C GLN A 36 17.38 14.03 -19.89
N THR A 37 16.20 14.49 -20.31
CA THR A 37 15.18 14.91 -19.34
C THR A 37 14.59 13.69 -18.64
N CYS A 38 14.88 13.55 -17.35
CA CYS A 38 14.30 12.53 -16.48
C CYS A 38 13.18 13.11 -15.63
N LEU A 39 12.10 12.34 -15.45
CA LEU A 39 11.17 12.50 -14.35
C LEU A 39 11.36 11.34 -13.39
N LEU A 40 11.76 11.64 -12.15
CA LEU A 40 11.90 10.63 -11.10
C LEU A 40 10.70 10.65 -10.16
N LEU A 41 10.02 9.52 -10.01
CA LEU A 41 8.90 9.33 -9.10
C LEU A 41 9.34 8.38 -7.99
N LEU A 42 9.47 8.88 -6.76
CA LEU A 42 9.88 8.12 -5.59
C LEU A 42 8.67 7.96 -4.67
N ASP A 43 8.16 6.73 -4.59
CA ASP A 43 6.99 6.42 -3.76
C ASP A 43 7.42 5.97 -2.36
N GLY A 44 6.81 6.54 -1.32
CA GLY A 44 6.86 6.03 0.04
C GLY A 44 8.18 6.25 0.79
N LEU A 45 8.66 7.49 0.92
CA LEU A 45 9.82 7.79 1.78
C LEU A 45 9.60 7.33 3.24
N ASP A 46 8.34 7.29 3.69
CA ASP A 46 7.98 6.79 5.02
C ASP A 46 8.17 5.27 5.19
N GLU A 47 8.34 4.51 4.11
CA GLU A 47 8.48 3.05 4.15
C GLU A 47 9.85 2.58 4.65
N VAL A 48 10.83 3.49 4.70
CA VAL A 48 12.14 3.21 5.31
C VAL A 48 11.95 3.06 6.81
N ALA A 49 12.01 1.85 7.37
CA ALA A 49 11.68 1.61 8.77
C ALA A 49 12.55 2.44 9.73
N ASN A 50 13.86 2.48 9.48
CA ASN A 50 14.85 3.14 10.33
C ASN A 50 14.93 4.65 10.04
N GLU A 51 14.84 5.49 11.08
CA GLU A 51 14.93 6.95 10.96
C GLU A 51 16.28 7.42 10.38
N ARG A 52 17.40 6.84 10.82
CA ARG A 52 18.73 7.21 10.30
C ARG A 52 18.86 6.86 8.83
N GLU A 53 18.34 5.71 8.41
CA GLU A 53 18.31 5.32 7.00
C GLU A 53 17.42 6.26 6.18
N ARG A 54 16.27 6.66 6.74
CA ARG A 54 15.37 7.63 6.10
C ARG A 54 16.05 8.97 5.85
N VAL A 55 16.83 9.46 6.82
CA VAL A 55 17.66 10.67 6.65
C VAL A 55 18.70 10.49 5.55
N LEU A 56 19.36 9.33 5.49
CA LEU A 56 20.32 9.03 4.42
C LEU A 56 19.66 9.00 3.05
N VAL A 57 18.45 8.41 2.94
CA VAL A 57 17.67 8.40 1.70
C VAL A 57 17.26 9.82 1.31
N ALA A 58 16.76 10.63 2.25
CA ALA A 58 16.41 12.03 1.99
C ALA A 58 17.61 12.84 1.49
N ARG A 59 18.79 12.67 2.10
CA ARG A 59 20.05 13.28 1.62
C ARG A 59 20.47 12.75 0.25
N ALA A 60 20.22 11.48 -0.05
CA ALA A 60 20.54 10.91 -1.36
C ALA A 60 19.62 11.46 -2.46
N VAL A 61 18.34 11.65 -2.14
CA VAL A 61 17.35 12.34 -2.99
C VAL A 61 17.78 13.78 -3.27
N GLU A 62 18.14 14.50 -2.22
CA GLU A 62 18.65 15.87 -2.32
C GLU A 62 19.89 15.93 -3.22
N ASN A 63 20.89 15.08 -2.97
CA ASN A 63 22.10 15.01 -3.77
C ASN A 63 21.82 14.71 -5.25
N LEU A 64 20.85 13.84 -5.54
CA LEU A 64 20.49 13.52 -6.93
C LEU A 64 19.81 14.70 -7.63
N ALA A 65 18.99 15.46 -6.91
CA ALA A 65 18.35 16.68 -7.44
C ALA A 65 19.39 17.74 -7.83
N TYR A 66 20.34 18.02 -6.93
CA TYR A 66 21.30 19.11 -7.13
C TYR A 66 22.53 18.71 -7.94
N ASN A 67 23.18 17.61 -7.57
CA ASN A 67 24.45 17.18 -8.16
C ASN A 67 24.26 16.19 -9.31
N GLY A 68 23.12 15.49 -9.34
CA GLY A 68 22.82 14.48 -10.35
C GLY A 68 22.11 15.00 -11.60
N GLY A 69 21.78 16.28 -11.67
CA GLY A 69 21.12 16.89 -12.83
C GLY A 69 19.66 16.50 -13.02
N VAL A 70 19.00 15.90 -12.02
CA VAL A 70 17.58 15.53 -12.09
C VAL A 70 16.71 16.71 -11.66
N ALA A 71 16.31 17.52 -12.64
CA ALA A 71 15.52 18.73 -12.39
C ALA A 71 14.04 18.48 -12.04
N ARG A 72 13.50 17.29 -12.32
CA ARG A 72 12.09 16.96 -12.07
C ARG A 72 11.97 15.70 -11.23
N MET A 73 11.49 15.88 -10.00
CA MET A 73 11.30 14.79 -9.06
C MET A 73 10.03 14.99 -8.24
N VAL A 74 9.32 13.89 -8.00
CA VAL A 74 8.18 13.81 -7.11
C VAL A 74 8.50 12.75 -6.06
N VAL A 75 8.39 13.12 -4.79
CA VAL A 75 8.59 12.22 -3.65
C VAL A 75 7.30 12.18 -2.86
N THR A 76 6.79 10.98 -2.55
CA THR A 76 5.62 10.80 -1.70
C THR A 76 6.05 10.32 -0.31
N SER A 77 5.30 10.73 0.71
CA SER A 77 5.49 10.29 2.09
C SER A 77 4.20 10.47 2.87
N ARG A 78 3.96 9.62 3.87
CA ARG A 78 2.94 9.92 4.90
C ARG A 78 3.35 11.14 5.73
N SER A 79 2.38 12.00 6.02
CA SER A 79 2.59 13.23 6.81
C SER A 79 3.16 12.99 8.21
N ARG A 80 2.77 11.89 8.86
CA ARG A 80 3.27 11.54 10.21
C ARG A 80 4.76 11.18 10.24
N ALA A 81 5.27 10.58 9.17
CA ALA A 81 6.66 10.14 9.09
C ALA A 81 7.58 11.19 8.44
N TYR A 82 7.00 12.25 7.87
CA TYR A 82 7.74 13.34 7.24
C TYR A 82 8.03 14.46 8.25
N GLN A 83 9.02 14.23 9.12
CA GLN A 83 9.38 15.14 10.21
C GLN A 83 10.90 15.09 10.47
N GLY A 84 11.42 16.05 11.23
CA GLY A 84 12.82 16.08 11.65
C GLY A 84 13.81 16.22 10.48
N GLU A 85 14.93 15.48 10.55
CA GLU A 85 15.99 15.52 9.54
C GLU A 85 15.66 14.78 8.23
N ALA A 86 14.53 14.06 8.18
CA ALA A 86 14.09 13.39 6.96
C ALA A 86 13.28 14.30 6.02
N VAL A 87 13.03 15.55 6.43
CA VAL A 87 12.37 16.57 5.62
C VAL A 87 13.32 17.04 4.52
N LEU A 88 12.86 16.98 3.27
CA LEU A 88 13.59 17.50 2.12
C LEU A 88 13.71 19.04 2.21
N PRO A 89 14.79 19.62 1.68
CA PRO A 89 15.03 21.06 1.73
C PRO A 89 13.97 21.86 0.94
N GLU A 90 13.91 23.17 1.18
CA GLU A 90 12.91 24.09 0.58
C GLU A 90 12.94 24.19 -0.95
N THR A 91 13.95 23.63 -1.61
CA THR A 91 13.93 23.50 -3.09
C THR A 91 12.90 22.51 -3.57
N PHE A 92 12.42 21.61 -2.71
CA PHE A 92 11.22 20.83 -2.95
C PHE A 92 9.99 21.63 -2.50
N ARG A 93 8.98 21.67 -3.36
CA ARG A 93 7.67 22.20 -2.98
C ARG A 93 6.88 21.12 -2.27
N LEU A 94 6.53 21.39 -1.01
CA LEU A 94 5.63 20.52 -0.24
C LEU A 94 4.19 20.71 -0.73
N ALA A 95 3.55 19.61 -1.14
CA ALA A 95 2.14 19.55 -1.46
C ALA A 95 1.44 18.55 -0.54
N LEU A 96 0.34 18.96 0.08
CA LEU A 96 -0.48 18.10 0.93
C LEU A 96 -1.68 17.57 0.15
N VAL A 97 -1.82 16.25 0.07
CA VAL A 97 -3.01 15.62 -0.49
C VAL A 97 -4.18 15.89 0.44
N GLN A 98 -5.14 16.69 -0.04
CA GLN A 98 -6.33 17.04 0.72
C GLN A 98 -7.34 15.88 0.75
N PRO A 99 -8.20 15.81 1.78
CA PRO A 99 -9.36 14.92 1.76
C PRO A 99 -10.22 15.17 0.52
N MET A 100 -10.88 14.11 0.05
CA MET A 100 -11.77 14.17 -1.10
C MET A 100 -12.99 15.05 -0.81
N SER A 101 -13.28 15.94 -1.76
CA SER A 101 -14.55 16.66 -1.82
C SER A 101 -15.70 15.70 -2.16
N ALA A 102 -16.93 16.06 -1.80
CA ALA A 102 -18.13 15.29 -2.15
C ALA A 102 -18.22 15.02 -3.67
N LYS A 103 -17.81 15.98 -4.50
CA LYS A 103 -17.76 15.83 -5.97
C LYS A 103 -16.75 14.75 -6.40
N GLN A 104 -15.57 14.71 -5.78
CA GLN A 104 -14.57 13.69 -6.09
C GLN A 104 -15.01 12.30 -5.61
N VAL A 105 -15.66 12.21 -4.45
CA VAL A 105 -16.25 10.97 -3.93
C VAL A 105 -17.31 10.43 -4.89
N ALA A 106 -18.25 11.29 -5.30
CA ALA A 106 -19.29 10.94 -6.27
C ALA A 106 -18.69 10.46 -7.61
N ALA A 107 -17.65 11.15 -8.10
CA ALA A 107 -16.97 10.78 -9.34
C ALA A 107 -16.20 9.45 -9.23
N LEU A 108 -15.59 9.16 -8.08
CA LEU A 108 -14.91 7.88 -7.83
C LEU A 108 -15.93 6.75 -7.73
N ALA A 109 -17.02 6.94 -6.99
CA ALA A 109 -18.12 5.98 -6.89
C ALA A 109 -18.69 5.63 -8.29
N GLY A 110 -18.94 6.65 -9.12
CA GLY A 110 -19.43 6.44 -10.49
C GLY A 110 -18.46 5.66 -11.37
N ARG A 111 -17.17 6.02 -11.36
CA ARG A 111 -16.14 5.27 -12.12
C ARG A 111 -15.99 3.83 -11.63
N TRP A 112 -16.08 3.62 -10.32
CA TRP A 112 -15.99 2.29 -9.73
C TRP A 112 -17.19 1.43 -10.16
N CYS A 113 -18.42 1.95 -10.05
CA CYS A 113 -19.61 1.23 -10.48
C CYS A 113 -19.58 0.91 -11.98
N ALA A 114 -19.13 1.84 -12.83
CA ALA A 114 -18.99 1.61 -14.27
C ALA A 114 -17.94 0.53 -14.61
N ALA A 115 -16.97 0.29 -13.74
CA ALA A 115 -15.94 -0.74 -13.95
C ALA A 115 -16.39 -2.14 -13.52
N VAL A 116 -17.37 -2.24 -12.60
CA VAL A 116 -17.75 -3.51 -11.96
C VAL A 116 -19.16 -3.98 -12.37
N TYR A 117 -20.08 -3.06 -12.65
CA TYR A 117 -21.44 -3.38 -13.12
C TYR A 117 -21.56 -3.25 -14.63
N GLY A 118 -22.54 -3.93 -15.23
CA GLY A 118 -22.87 -3.76 -16.65
C GLY A 118 -23.43 -2.36 -16.95
N GLU A 119 -23.33 -1.93 -18.21
CA GLU A 119 -23.74 -0.57 -18.65
C GLU A 119 -25.17 -0.18 -18.23
N THR A 120 -26.09 -1.14 -18.21
CA THR A 120 -27.49 -0.93 -17.84
C THR A 120 -27.72 -0.72 -16.35
N GLU A 121 -26.84 -1.24 -15.49
CA GLU A 121 -26.99 -1.22 -14.03
C GLU A 121 -26.11 -0.16 -13.37
N ALA A 122 -24.98 0.20 -14.00
CA ALA A 122 -23.97 1.08 -13.44
C ALA A 122 -24.53 2.43 -12.97
N ALA A 123 -25.47 3.03 -13.70
CA ALA A 123 -26.09 4.29 -13.32
C ALA A 123 -26.95 4.16 -12.04
N GLN A 124 -27.74 3.09 -11.93
CA GLN A 124 -28.58 2.83 -10.76
C GLN A 124 -27.72 2.53 -9.54
N GLU A 125 -26.69 1.70 -9.69
CA GLU A 125 -25.80 1.35 -8.58
C GLU A 125 -24.92 2.53 -8.14
N THR A 126 -24.51 3.39 -9.07
CA THR A 126 -23.84 4.66 -8.73
C THR A 126 -24.73 5.52 -7.82
N GLN A 127 -26.01 5.67 -8.16
CA GLN A 127 -26.95 6.44 -7.35
C GLN A 127 -27.14 5.82 -5.97
N ARG A 128 -27.28 4.49 -5.89
CA ARG A 128 -27.40 3.77 -4.61
C ARG A 128 -26.16 3.92 -3.74
N LEU A 129 -24.97 3.73 -4.30
CA LEU A 129 -23.70 3.87 -3.59
C LEU A 129 -23.49 5.31 -3.10
N GLN A 130 -23.78 6.32 -3.93
CA GLN A 130 -23.67 7.73 -3.53
C GLN A 130 -24.66 8.07 -2.40
N ALA A 131 -25.90 7.60 -2.48
CA ALA A 131 -26.87 7.78 -1.41
C ALA A 131 -26.45 7.09 -0.11
N ALA A 132 -25.89 5.88 -0.21
CA ALA A 132 -25.41 5.12 0.93
C ALA A 132 -24.19 5.80 1.60
N ILE A 133 -23.23 6.30 0.82
CA ILE A 133 -22.12 7.11 1.31
C ILE A 133 -22.64 8.38 2.00
N THR A 134 -23.61 9.08 1.39
CA THR A 134 -24.17 10.31 1.95
C THR A 134 -24.85 10.05 3.29
N GLY A 135 -25.73 9.06 3.36
CA GLY A 135 -26.41 8.68 4.61
C GLY A 135 -25.44 8.23 5.70
N LEU A 136 -24.37 7.52 5.33
CA LEU A 136 -23.30 7.14 6.26
C LEU A 136 -22.60 8.38 6.83
N GLU A 137 -22.22 9.33 5.98
CA GLU A 137 -21.56 10.57 6.42
C GLU A 137 -22.49 11.46 7.26
N ASP A 138 -23.78 11.55 6.91
CA ASP A 138 -24.78 12.32 7.66
C ASP A 138 -24.98 11.75 9.08
N LEU A 139 -25.10 10.42 9.22
CA LEU A 139 -25.23 9.76 10.52
C LEU A 139 -23.99 10.01 11.39
N ARG A 140 -22.79 9.96 10.79
CA ARG A 140 -21.53 10.24 11.48
C ARG A 140 -21.44 11.68 11.91
N GLN A 141 -21.83 12.61 11.04
CA GLN A 141 -21.89 14.03 11.36
C GLN A 141 -22.86 14.31 12.52
N ALA A 142 -24.03 13.69 12.53
CA ALA A 142 -25.00 13.81 13.62
C ALA A 142 -24.46 13.28 14.96
N ARG A 143 -23.54 12.31 14.93
CA ARG A 143 -22.82 11.77 16.11
C ARG A 143 -21.56 12.56 16.47
N GLY A 144 -21.21 13.61 15.73
CA GLY A 144 -19.98 14.39 15.93
C GLY A 144 -18.70 13.63 15.55
N GLU A 145 -18.82 12.60 14.71
CA GLU A 145 -17.70 11.78 14.27
C GLU A 145 -17.03 12.36 13.02
N ALA A 146 -15.73 12.10 12.86
CA ALA A 146 -15.01 12.45 11.64
C ALA A 146 -15.56 11.70 10.41
N ARG A 147 -15.44 12.34 9.25
CA ARG A 147 -15.78 11.77 7.94
C ARG A 147 -15.07 10.44 7.73
N LEU A 148 -15.74 9.52 7.03
CA LEU A 148 -15.24 8.18 6.78
C LEU A 148 -14.78 8.03 5.33
N ALA A 149 -15.63 8.43 4.39
CA ALA A 149 -15.42 8.34 2.96
C ALA A 149 -14.80 9.64 2.40
N ASP A 150 -13.65 10.03 2.96
CA ASP A 150 -12.91 11.24 2.57
C ASP A 150 -11.53 10.94 1.97
N THR A 151 -11.19 9.67 1.78
CA THR A 151 -9.97 9.23 1.06
C THR A 151 -10.34 8.21 -0.01
N PRO A 152 -9.56 8.12 -1.12
CA PRO A 152 -9.87 7.19 -2.20
C PRO A 152 -10.00 5.74 -1.72
N LEU A 153 -9.09 5.32 -0.84
CA LEU A 153 -9.10 3.99 -0.25
C LEU A 153 -10.41 3.70 0.50
N MET A 154 -10.86 4.63 1.35
CA MET A 154 -12.09 4.45 2.11
C MET A 154 -13.33 4.42 1.23
N VAL A 155 -13.39 5.26 0.20
CA VAL A 155 -14.49 5.25 -0.77
C VAL A 155 -14.53 3.91 -1.52
N THR A 156 -13.38 3.40 -1.95
CA THR A 156 -13.29 2.09 -2.61
C THR A 156 -13.72 0.96 -1.69
N ILE A 157 -13.29 0.99 -0.43
CA ILE A 157 -13.71 0.06 0.61
C ILE A 157 -15.24 0.07 0.78
N VAL A 158 -15.87 1.25 0.90
CA VAL A 158 -17.33 1.37 0.96
C VAL A 158 -17.99 0.80 -0.30
N ALA A 159 -17.42 1.06 -1.47
CA ALA A 159 -17.94 0.54 -2.74
C ALA A 159 -17.86 -0.99 -2.84
N ILE A 160 -16.75 -1.60 -2.42
CA ILE A 160 -16.57 -3.05 -2.34
C ILE A 160 -17.59 -3.67 -1.39
N VAL A 161 -17.82 -3.05 -0.23
CA VAL A 161 -18.83 -3.51 0.72
C VAL A 161 -20.23 -3.38 0.14
N HIS A 162 -20.56 -2.26 -0.50
CA HIS A 162 -21.85 -2.06 -1.20
C HIS A 162 -22.11 -3.12 -2.27
N TYR A 163 -21.06 -3.49 -3.01
CA TYR A 163 -21.14 -4.51 -4.06
C TYR A 163 -21.40 -5.91 -3.50
N ASN A 164 -20.67 -6.29 -2.46
CA ASN A 164 -20.81 -7.60 -1.83
C ASN A 164 -22.02 -7.70 -0.90
N GLN A 165 -22.48 -6.57 -0.33
CA GLN A 165 -23.51 -6.50 0.70
C GLN A 165 -24.38 -5.25 0.48
N ARG A 166 -25.71 -5.43 0.42
CA ARG A 166 -26.64 -4.31 0.20
C ARG A 166 -26.73 -3.29 1.34
N ARG A 167 -26.09 -3.53 2.49
CA ARG A 167 -26.12 -2.64 3.67
C ARG A 167 -24.71 -2.22 4.06
N LEU A 168 -24.47 -0.91 4.12
CA LEU A 168 -23.19 -0.36 4.56
C LEU A 168 -23.05 -0.38 6.10
N PRO A 169 -21.88 -0.79 6.62
CA PRO A 169 -21.50 -0.61 8.02
C PRO A 169 -21.52 0.84 8.46
N GLU A 170 -21.93 1.10 9.71
CA GLU A 170 -22.00 2.46 10.26
C GLU A 170 -20.66 2.91 10.91
N GLN A 171 -19.79 1.96 11.25
CA GLN A 171 -18.53 2.20 11.97
C GLN A 171 -17.30 1.89 11.12
N ARG A 172 -16.21 2.66 11.32
CA ARG A 172 -14.92 2.43 10.63
C ARG A 172 -14.41 1.02 10.84
N ALA A 173 -14.46 0.53 12.08
CA ALA A 173 -13.97 -0.79 12.45
C ALA A 173 -14.76 -1.91 11.75
N GLU A 174 -16.08 -1.79 11.70
CA GLU A 174 -16.95 -2.74 11.00
C GLU A 174 -16.73 -2.70 9.48
N LEU A 175 -16.44 -1.51 8.92
CA LEU A 175 -16.09 -1.39 7.51
C LEU A 175 -14.74 -2.04 7.19
N TYR A 176 -13.72 -1.84 8.04
CA TYR A 176 -12.43 -2.54 7.90
C TYR A 176 -12.60 -4.05 8.10
N GLU A 177 -13.42 -4.48 9.07
CA GLU A 177 -13.76 -5.88 9.29
C GLU A 177 -14.33 -6.49 8.01
N LYS A 178 -15.32 -5.82 7.41
CA LYS A 178 -15.96 -6.26 6.17
C LYS A 178 -15.00 -6.26 4.99
N CYS A 179 -14.09 -5.30 4.89
CA CYS A 179 -13.05 -5.34 3.87
C CYS A 179 -12.06 -6.46 4.07
N VAL A 180 -11.64 -6.73 5.31
CA VAL A 180 -10.78 -7.87 5.62
C VAL A 180 -11.51 -9.17 5.30
N GLU A 181 -12.78 -9.31 5.65
CA GLU A 181 -13.60 -10.45 5.24
C GLU A 181 -13.61 -10.60 3.72
N VAL A 182 -13.97 -9.54 2.98
CA VAL A 182 -14.00 -9.57 1.51
C VAL A 182 -12.63 -9.93 0.93
N LEU A 183 -11.54 -9.29 1.34
CA LEU A 183 -10.19 -9.58 0.87
C LEU A 183 -9.72 -11.01 1.17
N LEU A 184 -10.25 -11.62 2.23
CA LEU A 184 -9.94 -13.01 2.59
C LEU A 184 -10.88 -14.03 1.94
N THR A 185 -12.07 -13.60 1.50
CA THR A 185 -13.07 -14.46 0.83
C THR A 185 -13.06 -14.35 -0.69
N GLU A 186 -12.60 -13.22 -1.27
CA GLU A 186 -12.45 -13.02 -2.72
C GLU A 186 -11.27 -13.84 -3.24
N GLY A 187 -11.51 -15.15 -3.39
CA GLY A 187 -10.89 -15.90 -4.46
C GLY A 187 -11.65 -15.64 -5.76
N HIS A 188 -10.94 -15.13 -6.77
CA HIS A 188 -11.34 -15.12 -8.19
C HIS A 188 -12.39 -14.08 -8.61
N HIS A 189 -11.93 -12.95 -9.16
CA HIS A 189 -12.46 -12.38 -10.41
C HIS A 189 -11.40 -11.46 -11.05
N GLY A 190 -10.58 -12.00 -11.97
CA GLY A 190 -9.74 -11.21 -12.88
C GLY A 190 -8.23 -11.31 -12.64
N ALA A 191 -7.52 -11.69 -13.70
CA ALA A 191 -6.08 -12.00 -13.72
C ALA A 191 -5.18 -10.86 -13.20
N SER A 192 -4.48 -11.14 -12.10
CA SER A 192 -3.16 -10.56 -11.81
C SER A 192 -2.38 -11.55 -10.95
N ASP A 193 -1.15 -11.86 -11.39
CA ASP A 193 -0.32 -13.00 -10.91
C ASP A 193 0.15 -12.91 -9.44
N ALA A 194 -0.17 -11.83 -8.72
CA ALA A 194 0.29 -11.63 -7.33
C ALA A 194 -0.65 -12.23 -6.25
N THR A 195 -1.76 -12.86 -6.65
CA THR A 195 -2.86 -13.23 -5.73
C THR A 195 -3.04 -14.74 -5.56
N TYR A 196 -2.15 -15.56 -6.13
CA TYR A 196 -2.29 -17.03 -6.12
C TYR A 196 -2.06 -17.71 -4.76
N GLU A 197 -1.52 -17.01 -3.75
CA GLU A 197 -0.99 -17.69 -2.56
C GLU A 197 -1.97 -17.75 -1.37
N LEU A 198 -2.89 -16.80 -1.18
CA LEU A 198 -3.73 -16.73 0.03
C LEU A 198 -4.90 -17.72 0.06
N ALA A 199 -5.40 -18.13 -1.11
CA ALA A 199 -6.50 -19.10 -1.21
C ALA A 199 -6.06 -20.51 -0.80
N ASP A 200 -4.82 -20.88 -1.11
CA ASP A 200 -4.27 -22.24 -0.97
C ASP A 200 -3.73 -22.56 0.44
N TRP A 201 -3.74 -21.58 1.36
CA TRP A 201 -3.25 -21.75 2.74
C TRP A 201 -4.13 -22.64 3.64
N GLY A 202 -5.27 -23.14 3.14
CA GLY A 202 -6.21 -23.94 3.93
C GLY A 202 -6.79 -23.20 5.16
N GLY A 203 -7.60 -23.90 5.95
CA GLY A 203 -8.18 -23.37 7.19
C GLY A 203 -9.41 -22.48 7.04
N SER A 204 -10.09 -22.21 8.17
CA SER A 204 -11.28 -21.35 8.20
C SER A 204 -10.91 -19.87 8.09
N LEU A 205 -11.86 -19.03 7.65
CA LEU A 205 -11.70 -17.58 7.50
C LEU A 205 -11.17 -16.92 8.80
N ALA A 206 -11.66 -17.37 9.95
CA ALA A 206 -11.22 -16.89 11.26
C ALA A 206 -9.74 -17.21 11.52
N GLU A 207 -9.23 -18.32 10.98
CA GLU A 207 -7.84 -18.73 11.14
C GLU A 207 -6.91 -17.85 10.31
N LYS A 208 -7.25 -17.64 9.03
CA LYS A 208 -6.53 -16.75 8.12
C LYS A 208 -6.48 -15.33 8.68
N ARG A 209 -7.62 -14.81 9.13
CA ARG A 209 -7.73 -13.51 9.80
C ARG A 209 -6.84 -13.43 11.04
N GLY A 210 -6.87 -14.45 11.90
CA GLY A 210 -6.09 -14.45 13.14
C GLY A 210 -4.57 -14.43 12.90
N LEU A 211 -4.10 -15.15 11.87
CA LEU A 211 -2.68 -15.15 11.48
C LEU A 211 -2.26 -13.81 10.88
N LEU A 212 -3.05 -13.27 9.95
CA LEU A 212 -2.76 -11.98 9.32
C LEU A 212 -2.85 -10.81 10.30
N ALA A 213 -3.81 -10.82 11.23
CA ALA A 213 -3.89 -9.83 12.29
C ALA A 213 -2.66 -9.86 13.20
N PHE A 214 -2.19 -11.05 13.55
CA PHE A 214 -0.96 -11.22 14.33
C PHE A 214 0.28 -10.74 13.56
N LEU A 215 0.39 -11.09 12.27
CA LEU A 215 1.48 -10.64 11.41
C LEU A 215 1.47 -9.11 11.30
N ALA A 216 0.34 -8.51 10.96
CA ALA A 216 0.18 -7.06 10.86
C ALA A 216 0.53 -6.36 12.17
N HIS A 217 0.06 -6.87 13.32
CA HIS A 217 0.44 -6.33 14.62
C HIS A 217 1.94 -6.44 14.87
N SER A 218 2.56 -7.59 14.57
CA SER A 218 4.00 -7.81 14.75
C SER A 218 4.82 -6.88 13.86
N MET A 219 4.42 -6.71 12.61
CA MET A 219 5.04 -5.77 11.66
C MET A 219 4.92 -4.33 12.15
N MET A 220 3.74 -3.92 12.63
CA MET A 220 3.51 -2.55 13.11
C MET A 220 4.17 -2.27 14.47
N SER A 221 4.46 -3.30 15.26
CA SER A 221 5.03 -3.19 16.61
C SER A 221 6.54 -3.48 16.66
N ALA A 222 7.17 -3.80 15.52
CA ALA A 222 8.59 -4.17 15.43
C ALA A 222 9.58 -3.00 15.62
N GLY A 223 9.10 -1.80 15.99
CA GLY A 223 9.96 -0.64 16.25
C GLY A 223 10.77 -0.22 15.01
N ALA A 224 12.10 -0.22 15.10
CA ALA A 224 13.00 0.20 14.02
C ALA A 224 12.97 -0.72 12.78
N GLU A 225 12.36 -1.92 12.90
CA GLU A 225 12.12 -2.86 11.79
C GLU A 225 10.65 -2.87 11.36
N ALA A 226 9.84 -1.91 11.82
CA ALA A 226 8.47 -1.77 11.37
C ALA A 226 8.42 -1.26 9.92
N GLY A 227 7.84 -2.05 9.02
CA GLY A 227 7.79 -1.72 7.58
C GLY A 227 6.81 -2.59 6.82
N ARG A 228 6.66 -2.33 5.51
CA ARG A 228 5.78 -3.11 4.62
C ARG A 228 6.35 -4.48 4.24
N ALA A 229 7.65 -4.67 4.39
CA ALA A 229 8.33 -5.92 4.09
C ALA A 229 8.95 -6.47 5.37
N VAL A 230 8.90 -7.80 5.53
CA VAL A 230 9.58 -8.51 6.60
C VAL A 230 10.43 -9.60 5.97
N GLY A 231 11.66 -9.75 6.46
CA GLY A 231 12.52 -10.83 6.03
C GLY A 231 11.94 -12.20 6.40
N GLN A 232 12.15 -13.19 5.55
CA GLN A 232 11.68 -14.57 5.76
C GLN A 232 12.06 -15.12 7.14
N TRP A 233 13.28 -14.84 7.63
CA TRP A 233 13.72 -15.24 8.96
C TRP A 233 12.88 -14.64 10.09
N GLN A 234 12.55 -13.36 9.98
CA GLN A 234 11.79 -12.64 11.01
C GLN A 234 10.32 -13.04 10.99
N LEU A 235 9.78 -13.30 9.80
CA LEU A 235 8.46 -13.87 9.60
C LEU A 235 8.38 -15.29 10.21
N ALA A 236 9.37 -16.14 9.96
CA ALA A 236 9.51 -17.46 10.59
C ALA A 236 9.56 -17.36 12.12
N ARG A 237 10.36 -16.43 12.65
CA ARG A 237 10.48 -16.19 14.10
C ARG A 237 9.14 -15.82 14.74
N TRP A 238 8.31 -15.03 14.05
CA TRP A 238 7.00 -14.63 14.57
C TRP A 238 5.95 -15.74 14.44
N LEU A 239 5.88 -16.41 13.29
CA LEU A 239 4.80 -17.36 12.99
C LEU A 239 5.04 -18.76 13.55
N ARG A 240 6.29 -19.26 13.56
CA ARG A 240 6.60 -20.65 13.96
C ARG A 240 6.06 -21.02 15.35
N PRO A 241 6.23 -20.22 16.42
CA PRO A 241 5.71 -20.59 17.74
C PRO A 241 4.19 -20.74 17.77
N ARG A 242 3.50 -19.92 16.96
CA ARG A 242 2.03 -19.93 16.88
C ARG A 242 1.53 -21.10 16.04
N LEU A 243 2.24 -21.45 14.98
CA LEU A 243 1.97 -22.66 14.18
C LEU A 243 2.25 -23.93 15.00
N ALA A 244 3.34 -23.98 15.77
CA ALA A 244 3.67 -25.09 16.66
C ALA A 244 2.64 -25.27 17.77
N SER A 245 2.18 -24.18 18.39
CA SER A 245 1.11 -24.24 19.39
C SER A 245 -0.23 -24.74 18.82
N ARG A 246 -0.43 -24.65 17.50
CA ARG A 246 -1.71 -24.93 16.84
C ARG A 246 -1.76 -26.28 16.14
N TYR A 247 -0.71 -26.61 15.40
CA TYR A 247 -0.61 -27.82 14.57
C TYR A 247 0.39 -28.83 15.15
N GLY A 248 1.08 -28.48 16.24
CA GLY A 248 2.17 -29.27 16.81
C GLY A 248 3.52 -28.98 16.16
N GLU A 249 4.62 -29.25 16.87
CA GLU A 249 5.99 -29.00 16.40
C GLU A 249 6.30 -29.68 15.05
N ALA A 250 5.73 -30.86 14.80
CA ALA A 250 6.00 -31.64 13.59
C ALA A 250 5.44 -30.99 12.31
N LEU A 251 4.31 -30.29 12.40
CA LEU A 251 3.64 -29.66 11.25
C LEU A 251 3.94 -28.16 11.14
N ALA A 252 4.55 -27.56 12.18
CA ALA A 252 4.80 -26.12 12.22
C ALA A 252 5.69 -25.63 11.07
N ASP A 253 6.76 -26.38 10.78
CA ASP A 253 7.74 -26.02 9.75
C ASP A 253 7.19 -26.24 8.33
N GLU A 254 6.31 -27.24 8.14
CA GLU A 254 5.61 -27.47 6.88
C GLU A 254 4.61 -26.35 6.59
N GLN A 255 3.78 -25.98 7.58
CA GLN A 255 2.82 -24.89 7.45
C GLN A 255 3.52 -23.54 7.24
N LEU A 256 4.67 -23.33 7.88
CA LEU A 256 5.48 -22.14 7.67
C LEU A 256 6.08 -22.10 6.26
N ALA A 257 6.56 -23.23 5.74
CA ALA A 257 7.08 -23.32 4.39
C ALA A 257 6.00 -23.04 3.33
N THR A 258 4.77 -23.50 3.56
CA THR A 258 3.61 -23.17 2.71
C THR A 258 3.24 -21.69 2.76
N PHE A 259 3.36 -21.06 3.93
CA PHE A 259 3.06 -19.63 4.10
C PHE A 259 4.06 -18.71 3.40
N VAL A 260 5.33 -19.12 3.31
CA VAL A 260 6.42 -18.28 2.79
C VAL A 260 6.63 -18.42 1.28
N ARG A 261 6.09 -19.50 0.68
CA ARG A 261 6.14 -19.71 -0.77
C ARG A 261 5.24 -18.74 -1.49
#